data_AF-A0A523QTW9-F1
#
_entry.id   AF-A0A523QTW9-F1
#
_cell.length_a   1.000
_cell.length_b   1.000
_cell.length_c   1.000
_cell.angle_alpha   90.00
_cell.angle_beta   90.00
_cell.angle_gamma   90.00
#
_symmetry.space_group_name_H-M   'P 1'
#
loop_
_entity.id
_entity.type
_entity.pdbx_description
1 polymer ?
#
loop_
_entity_poly.entity_id
_entity_poly.type
_entity_poly.pdbx_seq_one_letter_code
_entity_poly.pdbx_strand_id
1 'polypeptide(L)'
;MRRSFRGRGTEKTIIWHRAGRIDGDGAIRVAESGLCFMGHLTLSILPVGLHRLLTDWEYAKERLDYLFVRPIRLYFNPEQREQWLRDMVTEGQQKNILSDEDADIIISQVSEPFIQKYLKSLAVHICTLPVTQIVSVLVALIYVAMHPEMPRAQAWVIGLGIIALFQVVPISPGSLVRGFYVLYLVIREKNFKDYNIAVFLGFFKYIGYLAFPIQMAYRYPVLARFMAGHWANESVQIVPVFGESGALLEHWVFCLFYNWPLTIRRRIQKRVKLRTSMEKRYWHIGLCAVAAAGIFGIADFVYYISVGDLPDLKAIWWLSVLVPLVCGAVVTLGCGGATLGKRFVSATVCGVAVAVLYTAATAMLGHSGGITAAKIVASCIWRIFVFSLFSLMGAIITELMLGDPELK
;
A
#
# COMPACT_ATOMS: atom_id res chain seq x y z
N MET A 1 29.81 10.89 44.34
CA MET A 1 28.54 10.69 43.59
C MET A 1 28.13 11.89 42.73
N ARG A 2 28.04 13.12 43.26
CA ARG A 2 27.58 14.31 42.49
C ARG A 2 28.38 14.62 41.21
N ARG A 3 29.71 14.42 41.22
CA ARG A 3 30.59 14.57 40.03
C ARG A 3 30.34 13.51 38.96
N SER A 4 30.09 12.26 39.36
CA SER A 4 29.78 11.15 38.44
C SER A 4 28.40 11.31 37.79
N PHE A 5 27.41 11.80 38.54
CA PHE A 5 26.09 12.13 38.00
C PHE A 5 26.15 13.28 36.97
N ARG A 6 26.91 14.34 37.27
CA ARG A 6 27.15 15.43 36.31
C ARG A 6 27.85 14.96 35.04
N GLY A 7 28.90 14.14 35.15
CA GLY A 7 29.59 13.58 33.98
C GLY A 7 28.68 12.78 33.06
N ARG A 8 27.85 11.88 33.64
CA ARG A 8 26.88 11.09 32.88
C ARG A 8 25.75 11.94 32.29
N GLY A 9 25.37 13.01 32.98
CA GLY A 9 24.42 14.01 32.49
C GLY A 9 24.94 14.72 31.24
N THR A 10 26.15 15.26 31.31
CA THR A 10 26.80 15.95 30.17
C THR A 10 26.99 15.02 28.97
N GLU A 11 27.43 13.77 29.18
CA GLU A 11 27.58 12.79 28.11
C GLU A 11 26.25 12.53 27.38
N LYS A 12 25.16 12.31 28.13
CA LYS A 12 23.83 12.09 27.55
C LYS A 12 23.30 13.33 26.84
N THR A 13 23.54 14.51 27.37
CA THR A 13 23.11 15.75 26.73
C THR A 13 23.86 16.01 25.42
N ILE A 14 25.15 15.66 25.34
CA ILE A 14 25.91 15.70 24.07
C ILE A 14 25.34 14.72 23.04
N ILE A 15 24.96 13.50 23.46
CA ILE A 15 24.30 12.53 22.59
C ILE A 15 22.95 13.07 22.10
N TRP A 16 22.16 13.71 22.96
CA TRP A 16 20.88 14.32 22.58
C TRP A 16 21.06 15.49 21.61
N HIS A 17 22.04 16.35 21.83
CA HIS A 17 22.39 17.43 20.92
C HIS A 17 22.81 16.89 19.54
N ARG A 18 23.71 15.90 19.50
CA ARG A 18 24.14 15.26 18.24
C ARG A 18 22.99 14.57 17.51
N ALA A 19 22.04 14.01 18.25
CA ALA A 19 20.83 13.41 17.70
C ALA A 19 19.76 14.45 17.30
N GLY A 20 20.04 15.77 17.42
CA GLY A 20 19.12 16.85 17.07
C GLY A 20 17.90 16.96 17.98
N ARG A 21 17.95 16.40 19.19
CA ARG A 21 16.84 16.39 20.17
C ARG A 21 16.71 17.69 20.96
N ILE A 22 17.80 18.44 21.10
CA ILE A 22 17.93 19.66 21.89
C ILE A 22 18.90 20.59 21.14
N ASP A 23 18.63 21.90 21.12
CA ASP A 23 19.55 22.89 20.55
C ASP A 23 20.81 23.10 21.43
N GLY A 24 21.81 23.84 20.93
CA GLY A 24 23.07 24.11 21.63
C GLY A 24 22.94 24.82 22.99
N ASP A 25 22.14 25.88 23.07
CA ASP A 25 21.83 26.62 24.29
C ASP A 25 20.97 25.77 25.24
N GLY A 26 20.02 25.02 24.67
CA GLY A 26 19.22 24.03 25.39
C GLY A 26 20.07 22.94 26.04
N ALA A 27 21.10 22.46 25.36
CA ALA A 27 22.01 21.42 25.85
C ALA A 27 22.81 21.90 27.08
N ILE A 28 23.24 23.17 27.10
CA ILE A 28 23.95 23.75 28.24
C ILE A 28 23.03 23.83 29.46
N ARG A 29 21.80 24.35 29.29
CA ARG A 29 20.82 24.44 30.39
C ARG A 29 20.44 23.08 30.98
N VAL A 30 20.30 22.06 30.13
CA VAL A 30 19.94 20.69 30.55
C VAL A 30 21.11 20.00 31.25
N ALA A 31 22.36 20.30 30.88
CA ALA A 31 23.54 19.79 31.56
C ALA A 31 23.74 20.43 32.95
N GLU A 32 23.27 21.67 33.14
CA GLU A 32 23.41 22.40 34.41
C GLU A 32 22.28 22.13 35.40
N SER A 33 21.06 21.88 34.94
CA SER A 33 19.88 21.60 35.77
C SER A 33 19.54 20.11 35.83
N GLY A 34 19.72 19.51 37.01
CA GLY A 34 19.40 18.10 37.25
C GLY A 34 17.91 17.76 37.06
N LEU A 35 17.00 18.71 37.30
CA LEU A 35 15.56 18.53 37.07
C LEU A 35 15.21 18.55 35.58
N CYS A 36 15.81 19.46 34.81
CA CYS A 36 15.64 19.48 33.35
C CYS A 36 16.22 18.20 32.72
N PHE A 37 17.38 17.74 33.21
CA PHE A 37 17.95 16.46 32.79
C PHE A 37 17.00 15.28 33.02
N MET A 38 16.35 15.20 34.19
CA MET A 38 15.39 14.13 34.48
C MET A 38 14.14 14.19 33.59
N GLY A 39 13.63 15.38 33.27
CA GLY A 39 12.50 15.55 32.34
C GLY A 39 12.85 15.13 30.92
N HIS A 40 14.04 15.49 30.42
CA HIS A 40 14.52 15.01 29.13
C HIS A 40 14.83 13.51 29.13
N LEU A 41 15.28 12.95 30.25
CA LEU A 41 15.56 11.53 30.38
C LEU A 41 14.30 10.68 30.26
N THR A 42 13.19 11.07 30.89
CA THR A 42 11.91 10.36 30.77
C THR A 42 11.34 10.48 29.36
N LEU A 43 11.45 11.66 28.74
CA LEU A 43 11.03 11.89 27.36
C LEU A 43 11.96 11.24 26.33
N SER A 44 13.18 10.82 26.72
CA SER A 44 14.16 10.24 25.79
C SER A 44 13.75 8.89 25.21
N ILE A 45 12.74 8.24 25.79
CA ILE A 45 12.07 7.03 25.28
C ILE A 45 11.30 7.34 23.99
N LEU A 46 10.84 8.57 23.82
CA LEU A 46 10.11 8.99 22.63
C LEU A 46 11.06 9.14 21.42
N PRO A 47 10.53 8.95 20.20
CA PRO A 47 11.26 9.25 18.98
C PRO A 47 11.76 10.70 18.95
N VAL A 48 12.90 10.93 18.29
CA VAL A 48 13.62 12.22 18.25
C VAL A 48 12.70 13.41 17.93
N GLY A 49 11.82 13.27 16.94
CA GLY A 49 10.89 14.32 16.53
C GLY A 49 9.83 14.64 17.59
N LEU A 50 9.26 13.63 18.25
CA LEU A 50 8.27 13.82 19.31
C LEU A 50 8.89 14.35 20.60
N HIS A 51 10.10 13.92 20.92
CA HIS A 51 10.88 14.48 22.02
C HIS A 51 11.09 15.98 21.79
N ARG A 52 11.60 16.37 20.61
CA ARG A 52 11.85 17.79 20.28
C ARG A 52 10.56 18.60 20.26
N LEU A 53 9.47 18.06 19.73
CA LEU A 53 8.15 18.71 19.71
C LEU A 53 7.63 19.03 21.13
N LEU A 54 7.93 18.20 22.12
CA LEU A 54 7.48 18.41 23.50
C LEU A 54 8.42 19.32 24.29
N THR A 55 9.70 19.37 23.92
CA THR A 55 10.73 20.09 24.70
C THR A 55 11.08 21.47 24.15
N ASP A 56 10.87 21.69 22.86
CA ASP A 56 11.19 22.94 22.16
C ASP A 56 9.91 23.52 21.56
N TRP A 57 9.40 24.58 22.20
CA TRP A 57 8.14 25.22 21.84
C TRP A 57 8.21 25.98 20.51
N GLU A 58 9.36 26.54 20.16
CA GLU A 58 9.54 27.24 18.88
C GLU A 58 9.50 26.24 17.73
N TYR A 59 10.23 25.13 17.87
CA TYR A 59 10.15 24.00 16.94
C TYR A 59 8.74 23.40 16.87
N ALA A 60 8.04 23.27 18.01
CA ALA A 60 6.67 22.78 18.05
C ALA A 60 5.70 23.68 17.29
N LYS A 61 5.80 25.00 17.51
CA LYS A 61 4.96 25.99 16.84
C LYS A 61 5.19 26.00 15.33
N GLU A 62 6.45 25.96 14.89
CA GLU A 62 6.80 25.89 13.47
C GLU A 62 6.29 24.60 12.82
N ARG A 63 6.45 23.46 13.49
CA ARG A 63 5.94 22.17 13.00
C ARG A 63 4.42 22.09 12.99
N LEU A 64 3.73 22.63 13.99
CA LEU A 64 2.28 22.68 14.02
C LEU A 64 1.72 23.62 12.94
N ASP A 65 2.36 24.76 12.70
CA ASP A 65 2.01 25.65 11.59
C ASP A 65 2.21 24.94 10.24
N TYR A 66 3.34 24.26 10.06
CA TYR A 66 3.62 23.45 8.86
C TYR A 66 2.60 22.32 8.66
N LEU A 67 2.22 21.59 9.71
CA LEU A 67 1.33 20.41 9.62
C LEU A 67 -0.15 20.78 9.49
N PHE A 68 -0.61 21.85 10.15
CA PHE A 68 -2.04 22.17 10.26
C PHE A 68 -2.41 23.45 9.51
N VAL A 69 -1.61 24.51 9.61
CA VAL A 69 -1.97 25.82 9.05
C VAL A 69 -1.59 25.89 7.57
N ARG A 70 -0.43 25.34 7.18
CA ARG A 70 0.06 25.37 5.80
C ARG A 70 -0.85 24.63 4.82
N PRO A 71 -1.38 23.41 5.09
CA PRO A 71 -2.31 22.74 4.17
C PRO A 71 -3.63 23.50 4.00
N ILE A 72 -4.12 24.15 5.06
CA ILE A 72 -5.32 24.99 5.00
C ILE A 72 -5.04 26.22 4.13
N ARG A 73 -3.90 26.90 4.35
CA ARG A 73 -3.51 28.07 3.55
C ARG A 73 -3.31 27.74 2.07
N LEU A 74 -2.66 26.60 1.77
CA LEU A 74 -2.50 26.05 0.43
C LEU A 74 -3.84 25.66 -0.22
N TYR A 75 -4.81 25.17 0.56
CA TYR A 75 -6.12 24.82 0.02
C TYR A 75 -6.90 26.07 -0.47
N PHE A 76 -6.82 27.17 0.29
CA PHE A 76 -7.62 28.38 0.03
C PHE A 76 -6.92 29.43 -0.86
N ASN A 77 -5.59 29.56 -0.80
CA ASN A 77 -4.88 30.63 -1.52
C ASN A 77 -4.08 30.10 -2.73
N PRO A 78 -4.48 30.43 -3.98
CA PRO A 78 -3.79 29.96 -5.19
C PRO A 78 -2.37 30.53 -5.32
N GLU A 79 -2.15 31.80 -5.00
CA GLU A 79 -0.84 32.45 -5.10
C GLU A 79 0.17 31.79 -4.17
N GLN A 80 -0.27 31.42 -2.96
CA GLN A 80 0.58 30.73 -2.00
C GLN A 80 0.90 29.28 -2.42
N ARG A 81 0.04 28.63 -3.21
CA ARG A 81 0.38 27.32 -3.78
C ARG A 81 1.45 27.42 -4.84
N GLU A 82 1.36 28.44 -5.69
CA GLU A 82 2.37 28.69 -6.70
C GLU A 82 3.70 29.05 -6.06
N GLN A 83 3.68 29.97 -5.09
CA GLN A 83 4.88 30.35 -4.36
C GLN A 83 5.47 29.15 -3.62
N TRP A 84 4.65 28.34 -2.97
CA TRP A 84 5.13 27.13 -2.30
C TRP A 84 5.80 26.14 -3.26
N LEU A 85 5.23 25.93 -4.45
CA LEU A 85 5.84 25.06 -5.45
C LEU A 85 7.14 25.66 -6.01
N ARG A 86 7.21 26.99 -6.18
CA ARG A 86 8.44 27.70 -6.59
C ARG A 86 9.54 27.61 -5.53
N ASP A 87 9.20 27.80 -4.27
CA ASP A 87 10.14 27.69 -3.14
C ASP A 87 10.69 26.26 -3.08
N MET A 88 9.80 25.27 -3.25
CA MET A 88 10.19 23.86 -3.25
C MET A 88 11.11 23.51 -4.42
N VAL A 89 10.82 24.00 -5.63
CA VAL A 89 11.69 23.83 -6.82
C VAL A 89 13.06 24.48 -6.57
N THR A 90 13.10 25.69 -6.02
CA THR A 90 14.34 26.41 -5.69
C THR A 90 15.18 25.62 -4.68
N GLU A 91 14.54 25.09 -3.64
CA GLU A 91 15.19 24.21 -2.67
C GLU A 91 15.68 22.90 -3.30
N GLY A 92 14.90 22.34 -4.23
CA GLY A 92 15.28 21.18 -5.03
C GLY A 92 16.54 21.39 -5.88
N GLN A 93 16.66 22.58 -6.49
CA GLN A 93 17.85 23.00 -7.23
C GLN A 93 19.06 23.13 -6.29
N GLN A 94 18.89 23.81 -5.14
CA GLN A 94 19.97 23.96 -4.15
C GLN A 94 20.47 22.61 -3.62
N LYS A 95 19.59 21.63 -3.51
CA LYS A 95 19.91 20.27 -3.05
C LYS A 95 20.39 19.33 -4.17
N ASN A 96 20.56 19.82 -5.41
CA ASN A 96 20.90 19.03 -6.59
C ASN A 96 19.95 17.82 -6.82
N ILE A 97 18.69 17.93 -6.39
CA ILE A 97 17.64 16.93 -6.63
C ILE A 97 17.03 17.10 -8.03
N LEU A 98 17.13 18.32 -8.58
CA LEU A 98 16.50 18.75 -9.82
C LEU A 98 17.53 19.46 -10.70
N SER A 99 17.57 19.13 -12.00
CA SER A 99 18.35 19.89 -12.98
C SER A 99 17.67 21.23 -13.28
N ASP A 100 18.44 22.22 -13.73
CA ASP A 100 17.89 23.53 -14.10
C ASP A 100 16.87 23.42 -15.23
N GLU A 101 17.10 22.51 -16.19
CA GLU A 101 16.18 22.20 -17.29
C GLU A 101 14.83 21.65 -16.77
N ASP A 102 14.85 20.72 -15.82
CA ASP A 102 13.64 20.15 -15.23
C ASP A 102 12.92 21.18 -14.34
N ALA A 103 13.65 22.10 -13.69
CA ALA A 103 13.10 23.19 -12.90
C ALA A 103 12.30 24.18 -13.77
N ASP A 104 12.84 24.58 -14.91
CA ASP A 104 12.17 25.48 -15.86
C ASP A 104 10.89 24.85 -16.44
N ILE A 105 10.93 23.54 -16.73
CA ILE A 105 9.74 22.79 -17.17
C ILE A 105 8.66 22.80 -16.09
N ILE A 106 9.03 22.59 -14.81
CA ILE A 106 8.06 22.63 -13.72
C ILE A 106 7.50 24.04 -13.57
N ILE A 107 8.36 25.07 -13.49
CA ILE A 107 7.98 26.47 -13.26
C ILE A 107 7.04 26.99 -14.35
N SER A 108 7.32 26.65 -15.62
CA SER A 108 6.47 27.06 -16.76
C SER A 108 5.06 26.47 -16.72
N GLN A 109 4.84 25.38 -15.99
CA GLN A 109 3.56 24.68 -15.88
C GLN A 109 2.81 24.93 -14.56
N VAL A 110 3.42 25.65 -13.59
CA VAL A 110 2.85 25.85 -12.23
C VAL A 110 1.45 26.49 -12.24
N SER A 111 1.19 27.39 -13.18
CA SER A 111 -0.09 28.09 -13.34
C SER A 111 -1.17 27.23 -14.00
N GLU A 112 -0.83 26.01 -14.45
CA GLU A 112 -1.81 25.14 -15.10
C GLU A 112 -2.91 24.69 -14.10
N PRO A 113 -4.20 24.75 -14.50
CA PRO A 113 -5.32 24.38 -13.64
C PRO A 113 -5.22 22.97 -13.06
N PHE A 114 -4.57 22.03 -13.77
CA PHE A 114 -4.41 20.66 -13.30
C PHE A 114 -3.41 20.54 -12.14
N ILE A 115 -2.30 21.29 -12.18
CA ILE A 115 -1.31 21.31 -11.10
C ILE A 115 -1.92 21.96 -9.85
N GLN A 116 -2.68 23.04 -10.01
CA GLN A 116 -3.40 23.67 -8.91
C GLN A 116 -4.41 22.72 -8.23
N LYS A 117 -5.12 21.91 -9.02
CA LYS A 117 -6.01 20.85 -8.50
C LYS A 117 -5.24 19.77 -7.76
N TYR A 118 -4.11 19.34 -8.29
CA TYR A 118 -3.25 18.35 -7.65
C TYR A 118 -2.78 18.84 -6.27
N LEU A 119 -2.22 20.04 -6.19
CA LEU A 119 -1.73 20.62 -4.93
C LEU A 119 -2.87 20.76 -3.90
N LYS A 120 -4.06 21.16 -4.35
CA LYS A 120 -5.26 21.21 -3.50
C LYS A 120 -5.67 19.83 -2.99
N SER A 121 -5.69 18.83 -3.87
CA SER A 121 -6.01 17.46 -3.50
C SER A 121 -4.98 16.90 -2.53
N LEU A 122 -3.70 17.12 -2.78
CA LEU A 122 -2.59 16.72 -1.91
C LEU A 122 -2.76 17.27 -0.49
N ALA A 123 -3.11 18.55 -0.34
CA ALA A 123 -3.40 19.15 0.96
C ALA A 123 -4.56 18.44 1.69
N VAL A 124 -5.66 18.16 0.99
CA VAL A 124 -6.78 17.40 1.57
C VAL A 124 -6.33 16.00 1.99
N HIS A 125 -5.50 15.34 1.20
CA HIS A 125 -5.02 13.99 1.50
C HIS A 125 -4.15 13.96 2.77
N ILE A 126 -3.25 14.93 2.93
CA ILE A 126 -2.46 15.11 4.16
C ILE A 126 -3.40 15.27 5.36
N CYS A 127 -4.42 16.13 5.25
CA CYS A 127 -5.41 16.34 6.31
C CYS A 127 -6.21 15.07 6.66
N THR A 128 -6.37 14.12 5.73
CA THR A 128 -7.06 12.85 5.97
C THR A 128 -6.19 11.75 6.60
N LEU A 129 -4.86 11.90 6.62
CA LEU A 129 -3.94 10.92 7.24
C LEU A 129 -4.27 10.62 8.71
N PRO A 130 -4.47 11.62 9.61
CA PRO A 130 -4.76 11.36 11.01
C PRO A 130 -6.19 10.87 11.27
N VAL A 131 -7.12 11.03 10.32
CA VAL A 131 -8.56 10.74 10.52
C VAL A 131 -8.80 9.31 10.98
N THR A 132 -8.08 8.34 10.39
CA THR A 132 -8.23 6.93 10.77
C THR A 132 -7.79 6.70 12.22
N GLN A 133 -6.71 7.33 12.65
CA GLN A 133 -6.20 7.19 14.02
C GLN A 133 -7.16 7.82 15.02
N ILE A 134 -7.61 9.06 14.75
CA ILE A 134 -8.58 9.78 15.59
C ILE A 134 -9.86 8.97 15.75
N VAL A 135 -10.44 8.48 14.66
CA VAL A 135 -11.68 7.69 14.70
C VAL A 135 -11.45 6.38 15.45
N SER A 136 -10.35 5.67 15.21
CA SER A 136 -10.09 4.39 15.89
C SER A 136 -9.91 4.55 17.40
N VAL A 137 -9.21 5.59 17.85
CA VAL A 137 -9.03 5.91 19.27
C VAL A 137 -10.34 6.36 19.88
N LEU A 138 -11.09 7.22 19.21
CA LEU A 138 -12.39 7.69 19.69
C LEU A 138 -13.38 6.54 19.87
N VAL A 139 -13.48 5.63 18.89
CA VAL A 139 -14.33 4.44 18.97
C VAL A 139 -13.87 3.51 20.10
N ALA A 140 -12.57 3.31 20.26
CA ALA A 140 -12.05 2.52 21.37
C ALA A 140 -12.36 3.13 22.74
N LEU A 141 -12.24 4.46 22.89
CA LEU A 141 -12.57 5.18 24.12
C LEU A 141 -14.07 5.14 24.42
N ILE A 142 -14.92 5.37 23.41
CA ILE A 142 -16.38 5.25 23.54
C ILE A 142 -16.75 3.83 23.95
N TYR A 143 -16.15 2.82 23.32
CA TYR A 143 -16.41 1.42 23.66
C TYR A 143 -16.07 1.12 25.14
N VAL A 144 -14.89 1.53 25.60
CA VAL A 144 -14.48 1.36 27.01
C VAL A 144 -15.40 2.13 27.97
N ALA A 145 -15.82 3.33 27.59
CA ALA A 145 -16.71 4.16 28.42
C ALA A 145 -18.15 3.63 28.48
N MET A 146 -18.65 3.04 27.39
CA MET A 146 -20.02 2.52 27.30
C MET A 146 -20.22 1.13 27.91
N HIS A 147 -19.15 0.45 28.31
CA HIS A 147 -19.22 -0.88 28.93
C HIS A 147 -18.65 -0.90 30.36
N PRO A 148 -19.23 -0.12 31.29
CA PRO A 148 -18.78 -0.08 32.69
C PRO A 148 -18.98 -1.40 33.44
N GLU A 149 -19.83 -2.31 32.93
CA GLU A 149 -20.12 -3.63 33.49
C GLU A 149 -18.98 -4.64 33.34
N MET A 150 -17.99 -4.37 32.47
CA MET A 150 -16.84 -5.25 32.27
C MET A 150 -15.64 -4.89 33.17
N PRO A 151 -14.84 -5.89 33.61
CA PRO A 151 -13.56 -5.61 34.26
C PRO A 151 -12.68 -4.72 33.38
N ARG A 152 -12.16 -3.62 33.94
CA ARG A 152 -11.43 -2.60 33.17
C ARG A 152 -10.28 -3.17 32.32
N ALA A 153 -9.59 -4.19 32.82
CA ALA A 153 -8.53 -4.86 32.07
C ALA A 153 -9.04 -5.48 30.75
N GLN A 154 -10.21 -6.11 30.77
CA GLN A 154 -10.82 -6.72 29.59
C GLN A 154 -11.34 -5.67 28.60
N ALA A 155 -11.97 -4.59 29.10
CA ALA A 155 -12.43 -3.49 28.26
C ALA A 155 -11.26 -2.80 27.51
N TRP A 156 -10.14 -2.55 28.19
CA TRP A 156 -8.93 -1.99 27.57
C TRP A 156 -8.31 -2.93 26.54
N VAL A 157 -8.28 -4.24 26.78
CA VAL A 157 -7.81 -5.23 25.80
C VAL A 157 -8.65 -5.21 24.54
N ILE A 158 -9.98 -5.15 24.67
CA ILE A 158 -10.88 -5.05 23.51
C ILE A 158 -10.70 -3.71 22.80
N GLY A 159 -10.54 -2.60 23.55
CA GLY A 159 -10.24 -1.27 22.98
C GLY A 159 -8.94 -1.27 22.15
N LEU A 160 -7.88 -1.92 22.64
CA LEU A 160 -6.65 -2.12 21.88
C LEU A 160 -6.88 -3.01 20.65
N GLY A 161 -7.72 -4.05 20.77
CA GLY A 161 -8.14 -4.90 19.66
C GLY A 161 -8.86 -4.14 18.55
N ILE A 162 -9.72 -3.17 18.91
CA ILE A 162 -10.39 -2.28 17.97
C ILE A 162 -9.36 -1.44 17.20
N ILE A 163 -8.40 -0.83 17.91
CA ILE A 163 -7.33 -0.04 17.27
C ILE A 163 -6.54 -0.92 16.29
N ALA A 164 -6.14 -2.12 16.70
CA ALA A 164 -5.42 -3.07 15.85
C ALA A 164 -6.23 -3.49 14.62
N LEU A 165 -7.54 -3.72 14.77
CA LEU A 165 -8.43 -4.05 13.66
C LEU A 165 -8.47 -2.93 12.62
N PHE A 166 -8.65 -1.68 13.05
CA PHE A 166 -8.59 -0.51 12.15
C PHE A 166 -7.21 -0.34 11.49
N GLN A 167 -6.15 -0.94 12.05
CA GLN A 167 -4.87 -1.01 11.36
C GLN A 167 -4.88 -2.00 10.19
N VAL A 168 -5.40 -3.20 10.37
CA VAL A 168 -5.33 -4.28 9.37
C VAL A 168 -6.36 -4.11 8.24
N VAL A 169 -7.52 -3.50 8.50
CA VAL A 169 -8.59 -3.39 7.51
C VAL A 169 -8.17 -2.49 6.33
N PRO A 170 -8.32 -2.96 5.07
CA PRO A 170 -7.88 -2.22 3.88
C PRO A 170 -8.71 -0.97 3.57
N ILE A 171 -9.92 -0.88 4.13
CA ILE A 171 -10.82 0.28 4.03
C ILE A 171 -10.91 0.93 5.41
N SER A 172 -10.52 2.20 5.50
CA SER A 172 -10.54 2.94 6.77
C SER A 172 -11.40 4.20 6.68
N PRO A 173 -11.79 4.81 7.82
CA PRO A 173 -12.53 6.06 7.82
C PRO A 173 -11.85 7.18 7.02
N GLY A 174 -10.53 7.35 7.15
CA GLY A 174 -9.78 8.32 6.35
C GLY A 174 -9.79 7.98 4.86
N SER A 175 -9.72 6.69 4.52
CA SER A 175 -9.81 6.22 3.14
C SER A 175 -11.18 6.48 2.51
N LEU A 176 -12.26 6.34 3.30
CA LEU A 176 -13.61 6.67 2.87
C LEU A 176 -13.76 8.17 2.61
N VAL A 177 -13.34 9.02 3.56
CA VAL A 177 -13.41 10.50 3.41
C VAL A 177 -12.67 10.94 2.15
N ARG A 178 -11.47 10.39 1.92
CA ARG A 178 -10.70 10.62 0.70
C ARG A 178 -11.42 10.11 -0.55
N GLY A 179 -11.87 8.87 -0.57
CA GLY A 179 -12.58 8.28 -1.71
C GLY A 179 -13.83 9.08 -2.09
N PHE A 180 -14.61 9.52 -1.10
CA PHE A 180 -15.76 10.40 -1.30
C PHE A 180 -15.37 11.79 -1.80
N TYR A 181 -14.25 12.36 -1.33
CA TYR A 181 -13.72 13.61 -1.86
C TYR A 181 -13.36 13.51 -3.35
N VAL A 182 -12.69 12.42 -3.75
CA VAL A 182 -12.39 12.17 -5.17
C VAL A 182 -13.66 11.99 -5.97
N LEU A 183 -14.61 11.21 -5.46
CA LEU A 183 -15.90 10.99 -6.11
C LEU A 183 -16.66 12.32 -6.30
N TYR A 184 -16.65 13.19 -5.28
CA TYR A 184 -17.21 14.53 -5.37
C TYR A 184 -16.53 15.36 -6.46
N LEU A 185 -15.19 15.34 -6.56
CA LEU A 185 -14.47 16.02 -7.63
C LEU A 185 -14.85 15.48 -9.01
N VAL A 186 -14.98 14.16 -9.17
CA VAL A 186 -15.40 13.54 -10.44
C VAL A 186 -16.80 13.99 -10.85
N ILE A 187 -17.74 13.98 -9.92
CA ILE A 187 -19.13 14.37 -10.16
C ILE A 187 -19.21 15.86 -10.50
N ARG A 188 -18.53 16.71 -9.71
CA ARG A 188 -18.54 18.16 -9.90
C ARG A 188 -17.87 18.57 -11.22
N GLU A 189 -16.77 17.93 -11.59
CA GLU A 189 -16.00 18.27 -12.80
C GLU A 189 -16.49 17.53 -14.06
N LYS A 190 -17.42 16.58 -13.91
CA LYS A 190 -17.96 15.73 -14.99
C LYS A 190 -16.86 15.07 -15.84
N ASN A 191 -15.71 14.77 -15.24
CA ASN A 191 -14.54 14.24 -15.94
C ASN A 191 -14.06 12.93 -15.32
N PHE A 192 -14.66 11.80 -15.72
CA PHE A 192 -14.28 10.49 -15.20
C PHE A 192 -12.91 10.01 -15.71
N LYS A 193 -12.53 10.42 -16.92
CA LYS A 193 -11.31 9.94 -17.58
C LYS A 193 -10.06 10.38 -16.83
N ASP A 194 -10.07 11.61 -16.33
CA ASP A 194 -8.94 12.16 -15.58
C ASP A 194 -8.87 11.61 -14.15
N TYR A 195 -9.92 11.03 -13.57
CA TYR A 195 -9.92 10.54 -12.17
C TYR A 195 -10.13 9.03 -12.02
N ASN A 196 -10.19 8.26 -13.11
CA ASN A 196 -10.39 6.81 -13.11
C ASN A 196 -9.56 6.10 -12.02
N ILE A 197 -8.24 6.32 -12.04
CA ILE A 197 -7.32 5.66 -11.12
C ILE A 197 -7.56 6.13 -9.68
N ALA A 198 -7.79 7.44 -9.49
CA ALA A 198 -8.05 8.04 -8.19
C ALA A 198 -9.35 7.56 -7.53
N VAL A 199 -10.42 7.35 -8.31
CA VAL A 199 -11.70 6.87 -7.81
C VAL A 199 -11.58 5.46 -7.24
N PHE A 200 -10.86 4.56 -7.91
CA PHE A 200 -10.72 3.18 -7.44
C PHE A 200 -9.68 3.06 -6.32
N LEU A 201 -8.53 3.72 -6.44
CA LEU A 201 -7.47 3.63 -5.44
C LEU A 201 -7.79 4.44 -4.18
N GLY A 202 -8.58 5.51 -4.27
CA GLY A 202 -8.90 6.40 -3.15
C GLY A 202 -9.51 5.70 -1.94
N PHE A 203 -10.26 4.60 -2.15
CA PHE A 203 -10.88 3.80 -1.10
C PHE A 203 -9.94 2.81 -0.40
N PHE A 204 -8.71 2.61 -0.89
CA PHE A 204 -7.71 1.75 -0.24
C PHE A 204 -6.82 2.53 0.73
N LYS A 205 -6.82 2.16 2.00
CA LYS A 205 -6.06 2.83 3.08
C LYS A 205 -4.58 3.04 2.73
N TYR A 206 -3.92 1.99 2.26
CA TYR A 206 -2.46 1.95 2.05
C TYR A 206 -1.97 2.45 0.70
N ILE A 207 -2.84 2.55 -0.31
CA ILE A 207 -2.43 2.89 -1.69
C ILE A 207 -3.13 4.17 -2.15
N GLY A 208 -4.26 4.53 -1.55
CA GLY A 208 -5.07 5.66 -2.00
C GLY A 208 -4.43 7.04 -1.85
N TYR A 209 -3.39 7.20 -1.01
CA TYR A 209 -2.63 8.46 -0.97
C TYR A 209 -1.73 8.63 -2.19
N LEU A 210 -1.31 7.53 -2.81
CA LEU A 210 -0.52 7.53 -4.04
C LEU A 210 -1.37 7.71 -5.29
N ALA A 211 -2.70 7.69 -5.17
CA ALA A 211 -3.57 7.71 -6.33
C ALA A 211 -3.41 8.98 -7.19
N PHE A 212 -3.31 10.15 -6.54
CA PHE A 212 -3.03 11.42 -7.22
C PHE A 212 -1.58 11.53 -7.74
N PRO A 213 -0.53 11.18 -6.97
CA PRO A 213 0.84 11.11 -7.50
C PRO A 213 1.01 10.17 -8.69
N ILE A 214 0.41 8.96 -8.65
CA ILE A 214 0.43 7.99 -9.75
C ILE A 214 -0.24 8.59 -10.98
N GLN A 215 -1.38 9.26 -10.79
CA GLN A 215 -2.08 9.94 -11.88
C GLN A 215 -1.26 11.11 -12.45
N MET A 216 -0.59 11.89 -11.61
CA MET A 216 0.33 12.95 -12.02
C MET A 216 1.50 12.41 -12.84
N ALA A 217 2.06 11.26 -12.47
CA ALA A 217 3.18 10.66 -13.20
C ALA A 217 2.84 10.35 -14.67
N TYR A 218 1.55 10.20 -15.02
CA TYR A 218 1.13 10.01 -16.41
C TYR A 218 1.11 11.32 -17.23
N ARG A 219 0.84 12.47 -16.61
CA ARG A 219 0.63 13.75 -17.31
C ARG A 219 1.79 14.72 -17.14
N TYR A 220 2.42 14.72 -15.97
CA TYR A 220 3.55 15.58 -15.58
C TYR A 220 4.64 14.73 -14.93
N PRO A 221 5.38 13.91 -15.70
CA PRO A 221 6.35 12.96 -15.16
C PRO A 221 7.55 13.63 -14.47
N VAL A 222 7.93 14.85 -14.89
CA VAL A 222 9.02 15.61 -14.25
C VAL A 222 8.60 16.08 -12.86
N LEU A 223 7.47 16.78 -12.76
CA LEU A 223 6.90 17.22 -11.48
C LEU A 223 6.61 16.06 -10.53
N ALA A 224 6.05 14.95 -11.03
CA ALA A 224 5.76 13.80 -10.18
C ALA A 224 7.02 13.15 -9.59
N ARG A 225 8.11 13.05 -10.37
CA ARG A 225 9.40 12.54 -9.90
C ARG A 225 10.04 13.50 -8.89
N PHE A 226 9.98 14.80 -9.16
CA PHE A 226 10.46 15.82 -8.25
C PHE A 226 9.70 15.81 -6.91
N MET A 227 8.36 15.83 -6.95
CA MET A 227 7.50 15.74 -5.76
C MET A 227 7.81 14.49 -4.95
N ALA A 228 8.00 13.34 -5.61
CA ALA A 228 8.32 12.09 -4.95
C ALA A 228 9.69 12.11 -4.26
N GLY A 229 10.73 12.63 -4.93
CA GLY A 229 12.07 12.78 -4.34
C GLY A 229 12.10 13.81 -3.22
N HIS A 230 11.42 14.95 -3.40
CA HIS A 230 11.32 15.97 -2.37
C HIS A 230 10.55 15.45 -1.13
N TRP A 231 9.42 14.78 -1.34
CA TRP A 231 8.64 14.19 -0.24
C TRP A 231 9.33 12.99 0.39
N ALA A 232 10.08 12.18 -0.34
CA ALA A 232 10.87 11.11 0.26
C ALA A 232 11.95 11.70 1.18
N ASN A 233 12.65 12.75 0.74
CA ASN A 233 13.63 13.46 1.55
C ASN A 233 13.01 14.17 2.77
N GLU A 234 11.85 14.81 2.64
CA GLU A 234 11.18 15.48 3.77
C GLU A 234 10.44 14.51 4.71
N SER A 235 9.81 13.45 4.19
CA SER A 235 9.01 12.49 4.99
C SER A 235 9.89 11.61 5.88
N VAL A 236 11.15 11.39 5.49
CA VAL A 236 12.17 10.73 6.35
C VAL A 236 12.49 11.59 7.58
N GLN A 237 12.23 12.90 7.55
CA GLN A 237 12.30 13.75 8.75
C GLN A 237 11.00 13.75 9.58
N ILE A 238 9.86 13.34 9.00
CA ILE A 238 8.53 13.35 9.65
C ILE A 238 8.23 12.01 10.35
N VAL A 239 8.63 10.88 9.76
CA VAL A 239 8.50 9.55 10.36
C VAL A 239 9.88 9.10 10.86
N PRO A 240 10.13 9.09 12.18
CA PRO A 240 11.41 8.69 12.74
C PRO A 240 11.50 7.16 12.77
N VAL A 241 11.58 6.54 11.61
CA VAL A 241 11.96 5.13 11.47
C VAL A 241 13.30 5.12 10.73
N PHE A 242 14.35 5.11 11.55
CA PHE A 242 15.79 5.08 11.23
C PHE A 242 16.40 6.38 10.70
N GLY A 243 17.12 7.05 11.61
CA GLY A 243 17.92 8.25 11.36
C GLY A 243 19.26 7.95 10.69
N GLU A 244 19.21 7.49 9.45
CA GLU A 244 20.30 7.71 8.50
C GLU A 244 19.73 8.43 7.28
N SER A 245 20.30 9.59 6.95
CA SER A 245 20.20 10.21 5.63
C SER A 245 20.82 9.26 4.61
N GLY A 246 20.04 8.27 4.18
CA GLY A 246 20.51 7.13 3.41
C GLY A 246 19.55 6.82 2.28
N ALA A 247 19.97 7.16 1.07
CA ALA A 247 19.30 7.00 -0.21
C ALA A 247 18.69 5.61 -0.50
N LEU A 248 18.86 4.58 0.34
CA LEU A 248 18.41 3.22 0.06
C LEU A 248 16.90 3.00 0.25
N LEU A 249 16.30 3.52 1.33
CA LEU A 249 14.84 3.38 1.53
C LEU A 249 14.10 4.29 0.56
N GLU A 250 14.61 5.50 0.34
CA GLU A 250 14.14 6.43 -0.69
C GLU A 250 14.24 5.80 -2.09
N HIS A 251 15.41 5.25 -2.46
CA HIS A 251 15.59 4.56 -3.74
C HIS A 251 14.70 3.33 -3.84
N TRP A 252 14.48 2.57 -2.75
CA TRP A 252 13.60 1.40 -2.77
C TRP A 252 12.13 1.80 -2.94
N VAL A 253 11.64 2.80 -2.22
CA VAL A 253 10.28 3.33 -2.34
C VAL A 253 10.08 3.94 -3.73
N PHE A 254 11.03 4.75 -4.19
CA PHE A 254 10.99 5.32 -5.54
C PHE A 254 11.03 4.24 -6.61
N CYS A 255 11.88 3.22 -6.45
CA CYS A 255 11.92 2.09 -7.37
C CYS A 255 10.62 1.29 -7.33
N LEU A 256 10.05 1.00 -6.16
CA LEU A 256 8.84 0.20 -6.02
C LEU A 256 7.61 0.90 -6.63
N PHE A 257 7.46 2.20 -6.42
CA PHE A 257 6.25 2.93 -6.84
C PHE A 257 6.36 3.63 -8.19
N TYR A 258 7.57 4.01 -8.63
CA TYR A 258 7.77 4.73 -9.89
C TYR A 258 8.50 3.88 -10.93
N ASN A 259 9.68 3.34 -10.62
CA ASN A 259 10.47 2.62 -11.64
C ASN A 259 9.92 1.22 -11.95
N TRP A 260 9.41 0.49 -10.95
CA TRP A 260 8.96 -0.89 -11.09
C TRP A 260 7.68 -0.99 -11.95
N PRO A 261 6.65 -0.14 -11.78
CA PRO A 261 5.50 -0.13 -12.69
C PRO A 261 5.89 0.26 -14.13
N LEU A 262 6.80 1.22 -14.31
CA LEU A 262 7.30 1.60 -15.64
C LEU A 262 8.09 0.46 -16.30
N THR A 263 8.92 -0.24 -15.53
CA THR A 263 9.71 -1.39 -15.97
C THR A 263 8.80 -2.56 -16.36
N ILE A 264 7.81 -2.88 -15.52
CA ILE A 264 6.80 -3.89 -15.83
C ILE A 264 6.06 -3.53 -17.11
N ARG A 265 5.61 -2.29 -17.25
CA ARG A 265 4.88 -1.83 -18.45
C ARG A 265 5.74 -2.00 -19.70
N ARG A 266 7.01 -1.59 -19.65
CA ARG A 266 7.95 -1.75 -20.77
C ARG A 266 8.17 -3.23 -21.11
N ARG A 267 8.37 -4.09 -20.11
CA ARG A 267 8.52 -5.54 -20.28
C ARG A 267 7.30 -6.19 -20.91
N ILE A 268 6.10 -5.85 -20.42
CA ILE A 268 4.83 -6.35 -20.98
C ILE A 268 4.70 -5.92 -22.44
N GLN A 269 4.97 -4.65 -22.77
CA GLN A 269 4.88 -4.15 -24.15
C GLN A 269 5.86 -4.87 -25.08
N LYS A 270 7.12 -5.04 -24.66
CA LYS A 270 8.12 -5.81 -25.43
C LYS A 270 7.65 -7.25 -25.66
N ARG A 271 7.14 -7.91 -24.63
CA ARG A 271 6.64 -9.29 -24.73
C ARG A 271 5.43 -9.41 -25.65
N VAL A 272 4.52 -8.44 -25.61
CA VAL A 272 3.38 -8.40 -26.54
C VAL A 272 3.88 -8.32 -27.98
N LYS A 273 4.88 -7.47 -28.28
CA LYS A 273 5.50 -7.39 -29.62
C LYS A 273 6.22 -8.66 -30.06
N LEU A 274 6.87 -9.37 -29.13
CA LEU A 274 7.51 -10.65 -29.47
C LEU A 274 6.49 -11.76 -29.68
N ARG A 275 5.42 -11.78 -28.88
CA ARG A 275 4.37 -12.79 -29.01
C ARG A 275 3.49 -12.56 -30.23
N THR A 276 3.42 -11.36 -30.81
CA THR A 276 2.65 -11.15 -32.05
C THR A 276 3.17 -11.94 -33.25
N SER A 277 4.44 -12.37 -33.27
CA SER A 277 4.96 -13.26 -34.32
C SER A 277 4.72 -14.75 -34.03
N MET A 278 4.20 -15.10 -32.86
CA MET A 278 3.90 -16.49 -32.50
C MET A 278 2.45 -16.83 -32.84
N GLU A 279 2.20 -18.09 -33.18
CA GLU A 279 0.84 -18.58 -33.35
C GLU A 279 0.08 -18.64 -32.01
N LYS A 280 -1.23 -18.46 -32.09
CA LYS A 280 -2.14 -18.59 -30.94
C LYS A 280 -2.40 -20.06 -30.69
N ARG A 281 -2.13 -20.53 -29.47
CA ARG A 281 -2.36 -21.93 -29.07
C ARG A 281 -3.28 -21.96 -27.86
N TYR A 282 -4.27 -22.84 -27.87
CA TYR A 282 -5.27 -22.98 -26.78
C TYR A 282 -5.50 -24.43 -26.36
N TRP A 283 -4.93 -25.41 -27.06
CA TRP A 283 -5.16 -26.84 -26.81
C TRP A 283 -4.73 -27.28 -25.40
N HIS A 284 -3.69 -26.64 -24.84
CA HIS A 284 -3.13 -26.97 -23.53
C HIS A 284 -4.08 -26.62 -22.37
N ILE A 285 -5.09 -25.77 -22.59
CA ILE A 285 -6.10 -25.44 -21.57
C ILE A 285 -6.87 -26.68 -21.15
N GLY A 286 -7.33 -27.48 -22.12
CA GLY A 286 -8.05 -28.72 -21.84
C GLY A 286 -7.19 -29.72 -21.08
N LEU A 287 -5.94 -29.89 -21.50
CA LEU A 287 -5.01 -30.80 -20.82
C LEU A 287 -4.65 -30.33 -19.41
N CYS A 288 -4.43 -29.03 -19.20
CA CYS A 288 -4.22 -28.48 -17.87
C CYS A 288 -5.44 -28.72 -16.97
N ALA A 289 -6.65 -28.55 -17.50
CA ALA A 289 -7.88 -28.74 -16.75
C ALA A 289 -8.08 -30.20 -16.33
N VAL A 290 -7.85 -31.14 -17.24
CA VAL A 290 -7.95 -32.58 -16.95
C VAL A 290 -6.87 -33.02 -15.96
N ALA A 291 -5.62 -32.59 -16.14
CA ALA A 291 -4.53 -32.92 -15.23
C ALA A 291 -4.79 -32.42 -13.81
N ALA A 292 -5.24 -31.17 -13.66
CA ALA A 292 -5.58 -30.62 -12.35
C ALA A 292 -6.79 -31.29 -11.71
N ALA A 293 -7.85 -31.58 -12.47
CA ALA A 293 -8.97 -32.36 -11.97
C ALA A 293 -8.54 -33.77 -11.52
N GLY A 294 -7.60 -34.39 -12.23
CA GLY A 294 -7.00 -35.66 -11.86
C GLY A 294 -6.22 -35.58 -10.53
N ILE A 295 -5.43 -34.53 -10.32
CA ILE A 295 -4.71 -34.29 -9.04
C ILE A 295 -5.70 -34.20 -7.88
N PHE A 296 -6.77 -33.42 -8.04
CA PHE A 296 -7.81 -33.32 -7.01
C PHE A 296 -8.58 -34.63 -6.80
N GLY A 297 -8.89 -35.37 -7.87
CA GLY A 297 -9.54 -36.68 -7.76
C GLY A 297 -8.69 -37.73 -7.03
N ILE A 298 -7.37 -37.75 -7.29
CA ILE A 298 -6.43 -38.61 -6.56
C ILE A 298 -6.35 -38.19 -5.09
N ALA A 299 -6.31 -36.88 -4.80
CA ALA A 299 -6.30 -36.38 -3.43
C ALA A 299 -7.59 -36.77 -2.67
N ASP A 300 -8.76 -36.60 -3.29
CA ASP A 300 -10.05 -37.04 -2.73
C ASP A 300 -10.06 -38.55 -2.47
N PHE A 301 -9.54 -39.36 -3.41
CA PHE A 301 -9.50 -40.82 -3.28
C PHE A 301 -8.57 -41.30 -2.16
N VAL A 302 -7.36 -40.74 -2.08
CA VAL A 302 -6.40 -41.05 -1.00
C VAL A 302 -6.98 -40.64 0.35
N TYR A 303 -7.60 -39.47 0.42
CA TYR A 303 -8.23 -38.98 1.64
C TYR A 303 -9.38 -39.90 2.07
N TYR A 304 -10.25 -40.28 1.12
CA TYR A 304 -11.37 -41.19 1.35
C TYR A 304 -10.91 -42.56 1.87
N ILE A 305 -9.84 -43.15 1.32
CA ILE A 305 -9.29 -44.42 1.84
C ILE A 305 -8.77 -44.27 3.27
N SER A 306 -8.14 -43.14 3.59
CA SER A 306 -7.50 -42.93 4.89
C SER A 306 -8.46 -42.53 6.02
N VAL A 307 -9.47 -41.70 5.73
CA VAL A 307 -10.35 -41.09 6.73
C VAL A 307 -11.80 -41.63 6.64
N GLY A 308 -12.18 -42.23 5.51
CA GLY A 308 -13.53 -42.77 5.28
C GLY A 308 -14.59 -41.74 4.86
N ASP A 309 -14.21 -40.46 4.71
CA ASP A 309 -15.10 -39.38 4.27
C ASP A 309 -14.41 -38.51 3.22
N LEU A 310 -15.18 -37.75 2.44
CA LEU A 310 -14.65 -36.85 1.41
C LEU A 310 -14.09 -35.57 2.05
N PRO A 311 -12.94 -35.05 1.59
CA PRO A 311 -12.34 -33.86 2.18
C PRO A 311 -13.17 -32.61 1.86
N ASP A 312 -13.42 -31.81 2.89
CA ASP A 312 -13.88 -30.44 2.71
C ASP A 312 -12.80 -29.59 2.03
N LEU A 313 -13.22 -28.55 1.30
CA LEU A 313 -12.29 -27.64 0.60
C LEU A 313 -11.23 -27.03 1.54
N LYS A 314 -11.59 -26.86 2.82
CA LYS A 314 -10.70 -26.36 3.89
C LYS A 314 -9.61 -27.37 4.26
N ALA A 315 -9.88 -28.67 4.19
CA ALA A 315 -8.90 -29.71 4.49
C ALA A 315 -7.79 -29.76 3.42
N ILE A 316 -8.17 -29.52 2.16
CA ILE A 316 -7.26 -29.47 0.99
C ILE A 316 -7.00 -28.03 0.51
N TRP A 317 -6.95 -27.07 1.44
CA TRP A 317 -6.82 -25.65 1.10
C TRP A 317 -5.56 -25.34 0.29
N TRP A 318 -4.43 -26.00 0.62
CA TRP A 318 -3.15 -25.80 -0.06
C TRP A 318 -3.22 -26.25 -1.53
N LEU A 319 -3.87 -27.39 -1.83
CA LEU A 319 -4.13 -27.84 -3.20
C LEU A 319 -5.08 -26.88 -3.93
N SER A 320 -6.13 -26.44 -3.24
CA SER A 320 -7.14 -25.51 -3.76
C SER A 320 -6.56 -24.15 -4.17
N VAL A 321 -5.42 -23.76 -3.59
CA VAL A 321 -4.67 -22.55 -3.96
C VAL A 321 -3.61 -22.88 -5.02
N LEU A 322 -2.74 -23.86 -4.77
CA LEU A 322 -1.55 -24.11 -5.59
C LEU A 322 -1.90 -24.65 -6.98
N VAL A 323 -2.82 -25.61 -7.09
CA VAL A 323 -3.12 -26.26 -8.36
C VAL A 323 -3.73 -25.26 -9.36
N PRO A 324 -4.78 -24.48 -9.01
CA PRO A 324 -5.31 -23.48 -9.94
C PRO A 324 -4.29 -22.40 -10.28
N LEU A 325 -3.45 -21.98 -9.32
CA LEU A 325 -2.41 -20.98 -9.54
C LEU A 325 -1.37 -21.47 -10.57
N VAL A 326 -0.90 -22.71 -10.44
CA VAL A 326 0.02 -23.34 -11.40
C VAL A 326 -0.67 -23.52 -12.76
N CYS A 327 -1.93 -23.95 -12.81
CA CYS A 327 -2.68 -24.02 -14.07
C CYS A 327 -2.75 -22.67 -14.78
N GLY A 328 -3.07 -21.60 -14.06
CA GLY A 328 -3.10 -20.24 -14.60
C GLY A 328 -1.75 -19.80 -15.17
N ALA A 329 -0.66 -20.14 -14.47
CA ALA A 329 0.71 -19.88 -14.91
C ALA A 329 1.04 -20.64 -16.21
N VAL A 330 0.81 -21.95 -16.23
CA VAL A 330 1.08 -22.83 -17.39
C VAL A 330 0.25 -22.41 -18.60
N VAL A 331 -1.04 -22.12 -18.41
CA VAL A 331 -1.93 -21.65 -19.48
C VAL A 331 -1.39 -20.36 -20.09
N THR A 332 -0.95 -19.41 -19.27
CA THR A 332 -0.41 -18.13 -19.71
C THR A 332 0.90 -18.28 -20.48
N LEU A 333 1.76 -19.22 -20.09
CA LEU A 333 2.99 -19.56 -20.81
C LEU A 333 2.69 -20.24 -22.15
N GLY A 334 1.72 -21.14 -22.20
CA GLY A 334 1.36 -21.91 -23.38
C GLY A 334 0.56 -21.14 -24.44
N CYS A 335 -0.10 -20.04 -24.07
CA CYS A 335 -1.00 -19.30 -24.97
C CYS A 335 -0.35 -18.56 -26.15
N GLY A 336 0.98 -18.64 -26.31
CA GLY A 336 1.70 -18.13 -27.47
C GLY A 336 1.35 -16.68 -27.80
N GLY A 337 0.95 -16.41 -29.05
CA GLY A 337 0.61 -15.08 -29.56
C GLY A 337 -0.73 -14.48 -29.13
N ALA A 338 -1.42 -15.07 -28.14
CA ALA A 338 -2.65 -14.51 -27.62
C ALA A 338 -2.42 -13.14 -26.95
N THR A 339 -3.38 -12.22 -27.11
CA THR A 339 -3.37 -10.93 -26.41
C THR A 339 -3.49 -11.13 -24.90
N LEU A 340 -2.98 -10.17 -24.11
CA LEU A 340 -2.93 -10.27 -22.65
C LEU A 340 -4.32 -10.54 -22.03
N GLY A 341 -5.36 -9.85 -22.50
CA GLY A 341 -6.73 -10.12 -22.08
C GLY A 341 -7.21 -11.54 -22.42
N LYS A 342 -6.88 -12.07 -23.60
CA LYS A 342 -7.23 -13.45 -23.98
C LYS A 342 -6.52 -14.49 -23.13
N ARG A 343 -5.27 -14.22 -22.70
CA ARG A 343 -4.52 -15.09 -21.78
C ARG A 343 -5.19 -15.16 -20.41
N PHE A 344 -5.60 -14.02 -19.86
CA PHE A 344 -6.33 -13.97 -18.60
C PHE A 344 -7.67 -14.68 -18.68
N VAL A 345 -8.45 -14.43 -19.75
CA VAL A 345 -9.71 -15.14 -19.98
C VAL A 345 -9.46 -16.65 -20.09
N SER A 346 -8.43 -17.09 -20.82
CA SER A 346 -8.12 -18.52 -20.95
C SER A 346 -7.70 -19.17 -19.63
N ALA A 347 -6.96 -18.47 -18.77
CA ALA A 347 -6.62 -18.95 -17.44
C ALA A 347 -7.87 -19.08 -16.56
N THR A 348 -8.76 -18.08 -16.58
CA THR A 348 -10.04 -18.12 -15.88
C THR A 348 -10.89 -19.31 -16.36
N VAL A 349 -11.02 -19.50 -17.69
CA VAL A 349 -11.74 -20.64 -18.28
C VAL A 349 -11.13 -21.97 -17.84
N CYS A 350 -9.80 -22.08 -17.77
CA CYS A 350 -9.14 -23.26 -17.23
C CYS A 350 -9.55 -23.53 -15.78
N GLY A 351 -9.56 -22.50 -14.92
CA GLY A 351 -9.98 -22.64 -13.51
C GLY A 351 -11.44 -23.09 -13.37
N VAL A 352 -12.33 -22.54 -14.18
CA VAL A 352 -13.74 -22.96 -14.24
C VAL A 352 -13.86 -24.42 -14.70
N ALA A 353 -13.14 -24.81 -15.75
CA ALA A 353 -13.15 -26.19 -16.25
C ALA A 353 -12.65 -27.18 -15.19
N VAL A 354 -11.56 -26.86 -14.48
CA VAL A 354 -11.07 -27.67 -13.35
C VAL A 354 -12.14 -27.81 -12.28
N ALA A 355 -12.82 -26.73 -11.91
CA ALA A 355 -13.85 -26.75 -10.88
C ALA A 355 -15.04 -27.65 -11.26
N VAL A 356 -15.49 -27.58 -12.51
CA VAL A 356 -16.58 -28.40 -13.03
C VAL A 356 -16.17 -29.88 -13.07
N LEU A 357 -15.00 -30.19 -13.65
CA LEU A 357 -14.50 -31.56 -13.74
C LEU A 357 -14.26 -32.16 -12.34
N TYR A 358 -13.69 -31.39 -11.42
CA TYR A 358 -13.48 -31.82 -10.05
C TYR A 358 -14.80 -32.07 -9.31
N THR A 359 -15.80 -31.20 -9.51
CA THR A 359 -17.13 -31.41 -8.94
C THR A 359 -17.81 -32.66 -9.49
N ALA A 360 -17.70 -32.92 -10.79
CA ALA A 360 -18.18 -34.17 -11.39
C ALA A 360 -17.48 -35.39 -10.77
N ALA A 361 -16.16 -35.34 -10.62
CA ALA A 361 -15.39 -36.42 -9.98
C ALA A 361 -15.82 -36.66 -8.53
N THR A 362 -15.93 -35.62 -7.70
CA THR A 362 -16.40 -35.75 -6.31
C THR A 362 -17.84 -36.26 -6.26
N ALA A 363 -18.73 -35.82 -7.17
CA ALA A 363 -20.12 -36.28 -7.21
C ALA A 363 -20.22 -37.78 -7.58
N MET A 364 -19.36 -38.27 -8.48
CA MET A 364 -19.27 -39.69 -8.81
C MET A 364 -18.76 -40.53 -7.62
N LEU A 365 -17.77 -40.02 -6.88
CA LEU A 365 -17.23 -40.69 -5.68
C LEU A 365 -18.21 -40.66 -4.50
N GLY A 366 -18.95 -39.57 -4.33
CA GLY A 366 -19.89 -39.35 -3.22
C GLY A 366 -21.30 -39.89 -3.43
N HIS A 367 -21.59 -40.54 -4.57
CA HIS A 367 -22.91 -41.12 -4.88
C HIS A 367 -23.34 -42.20 -3.87
N SER A 368 -22.42 -42.74 -3.07
CA SER A 368 -22.70 -43.70 -2.00
C SER A 368 -23.14 -43.07 -0.67
N GLY A 369 -22.99 -41.75 -0.47
CA GLY A 369 -23.04 -41.10 0.85
C GLY A 369 -24.24 -40.19 1.16
N GLY A 370 -25.32 -40.19 0.36
CA GLY A 370 -26.52 -39.39 0.65
C GLY A 370 -26.37 -37.87 0.49
N ILE A 371 -25.42 -37.43 -0.35
CA ILE A 371 -25.21 -36.00 -0.62
C ILE A 371 -26.39 -35.43 -1.42
N THR A 372 -27.04 -34.38 -0.90
CA THR A 372 -28.14 -33.70 -1.58
C THR A 372 -27.64 -32.87 -2.77
N ALA A 373 -28.43 -32.81 -3.85
CA ALA A 373 -28.11 -32.03 -5.05
C ALA A 373 -27.77 -30.56 -4.74
N ALA A 374 -28.43 -29.97 -3.73
CA ALA A 374 -28.16 -28.61 -3.27
C ALA A 374 -26.72 -28.41 -2.74
N LYS A 375 -26.15 -29.39 -2.03
CA LYS A 375 -24.77 -29.33 -1.55
C LYS A 375 -23.76 -29.41 -2.71
N ILE A 376 -24.05 -30.24 -3.71
CA ILE A 376 -23.19 -30.36 -4.90
C ILE A 376 -23.16 -29.04 -5.67
N VAL A 377 -24.33 -28.41 -5.86
CA VAL A 377 -24.43 -27.10 -6.53
C VAL A 377 -23.69 -26.01 -5.74
N ALA A 378 -23.89 -25.93 -4.42
CA ALA A 378 -23.21 -24.96 -3.59
C ALA A 378 -21.68 -25.13 -3.64
N SER A 379 -21.18 -26.37 -3.54
CA SER A 379 -19.76 -26.68 -3.67
C SER A 379 -19.21 -26.36 -5.06
N CYS A 380 -20.00 -26.61 -6.12
CA CYS A 380 -19.63 -26.25 -7.49
C CYS A 380 -19.40 -24.74 -7.63
N ILE A 381 -20.34 -23.93 -7.14
CA ILE A 381 -20.26 -22.46 -7.19
C ILE A 381 -18.99 -21.97 -6.48
N TRP A 382 -18.73 -22.49 -5.28
CA TRP A 382 -17.53 -22.12 -4.52
C TRP A 382 -16.24 -22.54 -5.23
N ARG A 383 -16.18 -23.76 -5.78
CA ARG A 383 -15.02 -24.24 -6.55
C ARG A 383 -14.78 -23.40 -7.79
N ILE A 384 -15.83 -23.05 -8.53
CA ILE A 384 -15.76 -22.16 -9.71
C ILE A 384 -15.18 -20.80 -9.31
N PHE A 385 -15.70 -20.19 -8.24
CA PHE A 385 -15.20 -18.91 -7.76
C PHE A 385 -13.74 -18.96 -7.34
N VAL A 386 -13.37 -19.92 -6.47
CA VAL A 386 -12.02 -20.02 -5.91
C VAL A 386 -10.99 -20.37 -6.99
N PHE A 387 -11.28 -21.36 -7.84
CA PHE A 387 -10.32 -21.83 -8.84
C PHE A 387 -10.14 -20.82 -9.98
N SER A 388 -11.21 -20.13 -10.39
CA SER A 388 -11.10 -19.06 -11.37
C SER A 388 -10.27 -17.88 -10.84
N LEU A 389 -10.46 -17.50 -9.58
CA LEU A 389 -9.69 -16.44 -8.92
C LEU A 389 -8.19 -16.78 -8.85
N PHE A 390 -7.83 -17.97 -8.33
CA PHE A 390 -6.43 -18.35 -8.19
C PHE A 390 -5.74 -18.61 -9.53
N SER A 391 -6.46 -19.15 -10.52
CA SER A 391 -5.93 -19.28 -11.88
C SER A 391 -5.67 -17.92 -12.53
N LEU A 392 -6.56 -16.94 -12.34
CA LEU A 392 -6.33 -15.57 -12.79
C LEU A 392 -5.11 -14.94 -12.08
N MET A 393 -4.98 -15.13 -10.77
CA MET A 393 -3.80 -14.66 -10.02
C MET A 393 -2.51 -15.30 -10.53
N GLY A 394 -2.49 -16.61 -10.77
CA GLY A 394 -1.35 -17.31 -11.34
C GLY A 394 -0.95 -16.77 -12.71
N ALA A 395 -1.92 -16.45 -13.57
CA ALA A 395 -1.69 -15.80 -14.86
C ALA A 395 -1.06 -14.39 -14.70
N ILE A 396 -1.58 -13.59 -13.77
CA ILE A 396 -1.08 -12.23 -13.49
C ILE A 396 0.36 -12.31 -12.96
N ILE A 397 0.61 -13.12 -11.94
CA ILE A 397 1.93 -13.30 -11.33
C ILE A 397 2.93 -13.73 -12.39
N THR A 398 2.56 -14.68 -13.24
CA THR A 398 3.43 -15.18 -14.32
C THR A 398 3.77 -14.08 -15.32
N GLU A 399 2.80 -13.26 -15.73
CA GLU A 399 3.08 -12.11 -16.61
C GLU A 399 3.97 -11.07 -15.94
N LEU A 400 3.84 -10.85 -14.62
CA LEU A 400 4.67 -9.90 -13.89
C LEU A 400 6.10 -10.42 -13.66
N MET A 401 6.27 -11.72 -13.40
CA MET A 401 7.56 -12.33 -13.04
C MET A 401 8.42 -12.76 -14.24
N LEU A 402 7.82 -12.98 -15.41
CA LEU A 402 8.58 -13.31 -16.61
C LEU A 402 9.62 -12.20 -16.91
N GLY A 403 10.88 -12.62 -17.07
CA GLY A 403 12.02 -11.72 -17.28
C GLY A 403 12.00 -10.95 -18.61
N ASP A 404 12.99 -10.07 -18.78
CA ASP A 404 13.17 -9.34 -20.04
C ASP A 404 13.55 -10.32 -21.16
N PRO A 405 12.86 -10.29 -22.31
CA PRO A 405 13.07 -11.25 -23.38
C PRO A 405 14.38 -11.06 -24.17
N GLU A 406 15.09 -9.95 -23.94
CA GLU A 406 16.39 -9.63 -24.58
C GLU A 406 17.60 -10.21 -23.81
N LEU A 407 17.40 -10.75 -22.60
CA LEU A 407 18.46 -11.33 -21.76
C LEU A 407 18.58 -12.86 -21.92
N LYS A 408 18.27 -13.39 -23.11
CA LYS A 408 18.43 -14.81 -23.41
C LYS A 408 19.74 -15.11 -24.11
#